data_AF-A0A1V1PKE2-F1
#
_entry.id   AF-A0A1V1PKE2-F1
#
_cell.length_a   1.000
_cell.length_b   1.000
_cell.length_c   1.000
_cell.angle_alpha   90.00
_cell.angle_beta   90.00
_cell.angle_gamma   90.00
#
_symmetry.space_group_name_H-M   'P 1'
#
loop_
_entity.id
_entity.type
_entity.pdbx_description
1 polymer ?
#
loop_
_entity_poly.entity_id
_entity_poly.type
_entity_poly.pdbx_seq_one_letter_code
_entity_poly.pdbx_strand_id
1 'polypeptide(L)'
;MEAFDMAKLKIATLHCFGSNPTKHATQKWHFTHCARACADLADWVYPAAPHQVAPEMVYDLIKNQMGCTDEEVEGFGFEDPRIWFRFADGRYDGLEVSMAHIADVCRRERPDGIAGYSNGAGIALLAAAACEGGREAFQSIRFVMSFAGPTSPTMQRHIREYLGPRRDQLTMPAIIFGSRHDPMLALVDQMAADVFERCELAVTDEKRPCSNHALPDAPACYASIVKFLGARQTHVAC
;
A
#
# COMPACT_ATOMS: atom_id res chain seq x y z
N MET A 1 22.70 1.65 31.86
CA MET A 1 21.86 2.32 30.85
C MET A 1 20.75 1.35 30.52
N GLU A 2 19.56 1.55 31.06
CA GLU A 2 18.37 0.83 30.59
C GLU A 2 18.04 1.38 29.20
N ALA A 3 17.94 0.50 28.20
CA ALA A 3 17.47 0.88 26.90
C ALA A 3 16.01 1.30 27.06
N PHE A 4 15.69 2.58 26.79
CA PHE A 4 14.30 2.99 26.62
C PHE A 4 13.75 2.23 25.41
N ASP A 5 12.88 1.26 25.66
CA ASP A 5 12.18 0.53 24.62
C ASP A 5 11.22 1.51 23.93
N MET A 6 11.59 1.96 22.73
CA MET A 6 10.78 2.87 21.94
C MET A 6 9.56 2.10 21.43
N ALA A 7 8.36 2.59 21.75
CA ALA A 7 7.13 1.96 21.28
C ALA A 7 7.14 1.81 19.75
N LYS A 8 6.85 0.60 19.26
CA LYS A 8 6.72 0.31 17.84
C LYS A 8 5.53 1.05 17.23
N LEU A 9 5.66 1.43 15.96
CA LEU A 9 4.58 2.03 15.19
C LEU A 9 3.55 0.95 14.83
N LYS A 10 2.26 1.18 15.06
CA LYS A 10 1.22 0.28 14.55
C LYS A 10 0.84 0.67 13.13
N ILE A 11 1.01 -0.22 12.15
CA ILE A 11 0.77 0.08 10.74
C ILE A 11 -0.27 -0.89 10.16
N ALA A 12 -1.36 -0.35 9.62
CA ALA A 12 -2.29 -1.14 8.80
C ALA A 12 -1.70 -1.36 7.41
N THR A 13 -1.56 -2.61 6.96
CA THR A 13 -0.95 -2.97 5.67
C THR A 13 -1.95 -3.71 4.77
N LEU A 14 -2.27 -3.08 3.64
CA LEU A 14 -3.34 -3.50 2.73
C LEU A 14 -2.78 -4.37 1.59
N HIS A 15 -3.33 -5.58 1.44
CA HIS A 15 -2.86 -6.56 0.46
C HIS A 15 -3.20 -6.18 -0.99
N CYS A 16 -2.52 -6.81 -1.96
CA CYS A 16 -2.76 -6.62 -3.40
C CYS A 16 -4.01 -7.36 -3.89
N PHE A 17 -4.33 -7.17 -5.17
CA PHE A 17 -5.48 -7.77 -5.84
C PHE A 17 -5.43 -9.30 -5.80
N GLY A 18 -6.54 -9.95 -5.45
CA GLY A 18 -6.65 -11.40 -5.44
C GLY A 18 -5.91 -12.09 -4.29
N SER A 19 -5.26 -11.32 -3.42
CA SER A 19 -4.58 -11.82 -2.22
C SER A 19 -5.51 -11.76 -1.00
N ASN A 20 -4.94 -12.04 0.18
CA ASN A 20 -5.61 -11.98 1.47
C ASN A 20 -4.59 -11.65 2.58
N PRO A 21 -5.02 -11.39 3.83
CA PRO A 21 -4.12 -11.07 4.94
C PRO A 21 -3.00 -12.08 5.16
N THR A 22 -3.32 -13.38 5.17
CA THR A 22 -2.37 -14.45 5.44
C THR A 22 -1.25 -14.47 4.40
N LYS A 23 -1.62 -14.40 3.12
CA LYS A 23 -0.66 -14.34 2.01
C LYS A 23 0.19 -13.08 2.08
N HIS A 24 -0.43 -11.93 2.31
CA HIS A 24 0.31 -10.66 2.42
C HIS A 24 1.37 -10.70 3.52
N ALA A 25 1.08 -11.35 4.65
CA ALA A 25 1.99 -11.49 5.78
C ALA A 25 3.11 -12.53 5.56
N THR A 26 2.86 -13.59 4.80
CA THR A 26 3.71 -14.79 4.81
C THR A 26 4.32 -15.19 3.45
N GLN A 27 3.75 -14.74 2.34
CA GLN A 27 4.14 -15.19 1.01
C GLN A 27 5.36 -14.43 0.48
N LYS A 28 6.19 -15.13 -0.31
CA LYS A 28 7.27 -14.51 -1.09
C LYS A 28 6.71 -13.49 -2.08
N TRP A 29 7.53 -12.52 -2.49
CA TRP A 29 7.14 -11.42 -3.39
C TRP A 29 6.05 -10.48 -2.86
N HIS A 30 5.55 -10.74 -1.65
CA HIS A 30 4.63 -9.91 -0.90
C HIS A 30 5.37 -9.18 0.23
N PHE A 31 4.65 -8.78 1.27
CA PHE A 31 5.11 -7.85 2.29
C PHE A 31 5.98 -8.50 3.38
N THR A 32 6.08 -9.83 3.42
CA THR A 32 6.77 -10.57 4.48
C THR A 32 8.21 -10.10 4.71
N HIS A 33 8.95 -9.79 3.64
CA HIS A 33 10.36 -9.36 3.74
C HIS A 33 10.50 -7.91 4.22
N CYS A 34 9.57 -7.03 3.85
CA CYS A 34 9.46 -5.67 4.41
C CYS A 34 9.17 -5.72 5.91
N ALA A 35 8.19 -6.53 6.30
CA ALA A 35 7.78 -6.69 7.70
C ALA A 35 8.94 -7.19 8.57
N ARG A 36 9.73 -8.16 8.07
CA ARG A 36 10.95 -8.65 8.73
C ARG A 36 12.04 -7.59 8.83
N ALA A 37 12.28 -6.82 7.77
CA ALA A 37 13.28 -5.75 7.78
C ALA A 37 12.95 -4.64 8.79
N CYS A 38 11.68 -4.47 9.12
CA CYS A 38 11.16 -3.43 10.00
C CYS A 38 10.64 -3.98 11.34
N ALA A 39 11.00 -5.21 11.72
CA ALA A 39 10.42 -5.91 12.87
C ALA A 39 10.63 -5.16 14.21
N ASP A 40 11.70 -4.39 14.34
CA ASP A 40 11.99 -3.59 15.55
C ASP A 40 11.30 -2.22 15.53
N LEU A 41 10.71 -1.82 14.41
CA LEU A 41 10.14 -0.48 14.21
C LEU A 41 8.62 -0.46 14.22
N ALA A 42 7.99 -1.57 13.81
CA ALA A 42 6.56 -1.60 13.55
C ALA A 42 5.88 -2.92 13.90
N ASP A 43 4.64 -2.81 14.38
CA ASP A 43 3.67 -3.89 14.47
C ASP A 43 2.66 -3.75 13.31
N TRP A 44 2.40 -4.87 12.64
CA TRP A 44 1.63 -4.89 11.39
C TRP A 44 0.22 -5.42 11.59
N VAL A 45 -0.77 -4.67 11.14
CA VAL A 45 -2.18 -5.07 11.11
C VAL A 45 -2.56 -5.40 9.66
N TYR A 46 -3.09 -6.60 9.44
CA TYR A 46 -3.41 -7.13 8.10
C TYR A 46 -4.94 -7.26 7.92
N PRO A 47 -5.67 -6.18 7.59
CA PRO A 47 -7.11 -6.28 7.34
C PRO A 47 -7.39 -7.02 6.01
N ALA A 48 -8.47 -7.79 5.98
CA ALA A 48 -8.96 -8.42 4.76
C ALA A 48 -9.78 -7.42 3.96
N ALA A 49 -9.56 -7.35 2.64
CA ALA A 49 -10.41 -6.51 1.79
C ALA A 49 -11.86 -7.03 1.77
N PRO A 50 -12.86 -6.13 1.66
CA PRO A 50 -14.27 -6.52 1.82
C PRO A 50 -14.84 -7.28 0.61
N HIS A 51 -14.23 -7.17 -0.58
CA HIS A 51 -14.76 -7.77 -1.80
C HIS A 51 -14.10 -9.11 -2.07
N GLN A 52 -14.87 -10.19 -2.02
CA GLN A 52 -14.42 -11.51 -2.46
C GLN A 52 -14.57 -11.62 -3.98
N VAL A 53 -13.61 -12.26 -4.64
CA VAL A 53 -13.64 -12.50 -6.09
C VAL A 53 -13.54 -13.99 -6.40
N ALA A 54 -13.89 -14.35 -7.64
CA ALA A 54 -13.69 -15.70 -8.14
C ALA A 54 -12.19 -15.94 -8.43
N PRO A 55 -11.62 -17.11 -8.09
CA PRO A 55 -10.26 -17.49 -8.45
C PRO A 55 -9.89 -17.25 -9.92
N GLU A 56 -10.82 -17.52 -10.83
CA GLU A 56 -10.64 -17.40 -12.29
C GLU A 56 -10.37 -15.95 -12.71
N MET A 57 -10.96 -14.98 -11.99
CA MET A 57 -10.70 -13.56 -12.24
C MET A 57 -9.26 -13.18 -11.90
N VAL A 58 -8.73 -13.74 -10.81
CA VAL A 58 -7.35 -13.50 -10.39
C VAL A 58 -6.39 -14.22 -11.33
N TYR A 59 -6.71 -15.45 -11.72
CA TYR A 59 -5.95 -16.19 -12.71
C TYR A 59 -5.84 -15.41 -14.03
N ASP A 60 -6.96 -14.92 -14.57
CA ASP A 60 -6.96 -14.15 -15.82
C ASP A 60 -6.08 -12.89 -15.74
N LEU A 61 -6.18 -12.14 -14.64
CA LEU A 61 -5.33 -10.97 -14.42
C LEU A 61 -3.83 -11.35 -14.42
N ILE A 62 -3.44 -12.31 -13.59
CA ILE A 62 -2.02 -12.66 -13.40
C ILE A 62 -1.45 -13.32 -14.67
N LYS A 63 -2.19 -14.27 -15.26
CA LYS A 63 -1.72 -15.02 -16.41
C LYS A 63 -1.80 -14.21 -17.71
N ASN A 64 -2.97 -13.68 -18.03
CA ASN A 64 -3.26 -13.16 -19.36
C ASN A 64 -2.97 -11.67 -19.49
N GLN A 65 -3.18 -10.89 -18.41
CA GLN A 65 -3.00 -9.44 -18.46
C GLN A 65 -1.59 -9.02 -17.99
N MET A 66 -1.08 -9.65 -16.93
CA MET A 66 0.27 -9.40 -16.42
C MET A 66 1.33 -10.28 -17.08
N GLY A 67 0.95 -11.33 -17.81
CA GLY A 67 1.90 -12.17 -18.55
C GLY A 67 2.81 -13.02 -17.64
N CYS A 68 2.35 -13.36 -16.44
CA CYS A 68 3.13 -14.20 -15.53
C CYS A 68 3.31 -15.63 -16.09
N THR A 69 4.44 -16.23 -15.74
CA THR A 69 4.76 -17.64 -15.98
C THR A 69 3.83 -18.56 -15.18
N ASP A 70 3.73 -19.83 -15.57
CA ASP A 70 2.90 -20.80 -14.85
C ASP A 70 3.39 -21.02 -13.40
N GLU A 71 4.71 -20.99 -13.18
CA GLU A 71 5.31 -21.08 -11.85
C GLU A 71 4.89 -19.90 -10.95
N GLU A 72 4.88 -18.67 -11.48
CA GLU A 72 4.43 -17.49 -10.74
C GLU A 72 2.94 -17.55 -10.42
N VAL A 73 2.12 -18.06 -11.35
CA VAL A 73 0.67 -18.23 -11.16
C VAL A 73 0.37 -19.27 -10.08
N GLU A 74 1.06 -20.43 -10.13
CA GLU A 74 0.94 -21.47 -9.11
C GLU A 74 1.41 -20.96 -7.74
N GLY A 75 2.56 -20.26 -7.71
CA GLY A 75 3.12 -19.66 -6.50
C GLY A 75 2.24 -18.56 -5.89
N PHE A 76 1.36 -17.92 -6.66
CA PHE A 76 0.41 -16.94 -6.14
C PHE A 76 -0.66 -17.59 -5.25
N GLY A 77 -1.20 -18.73 -5.69
CA GLY A 77 -2.30 -19.46 -5.06
C GLY A 77 -3.63 -18.69 -5.07
N PHE A 78 -4.77 -19.39 -4.98
CA PHE A 78 -6.11 -18.76 -5.12
C PHE A 78 -7.06 -18.95 -3.94
N GLU A 79 -6.54 -19.27 -2.76
CA GLU A 79 -7.34 -19.36 -1.53
C GLU A 79 -7.88 -17.99 -1.08
N ASP A 80 -9.20 -17.91 -0.84
CA ASP A 80 -9.96 -16.72 -0.41
C ASP A 80 -9.49 -15.41 -1.07
N PRO A 81 -9.58 -15.29 -2.41
CA PRO A 81 -9.04 -14.14 -3.10
C PRO A 81 -9.95 -12.93 -2.90
N ARG A 82 -9.34 -11.82 -2.49
CA ARG A 82 -10.05 -10.57 -2.17
C ARG A 82 -9.45 -9.37 -2.89
N ILE A 83 -10.27 -8.35 -3.09
CA ILE A 83 -9.88 -7.08 -3.70
C ILE A 83 -10.44 -5.91 -2.90
N TRP A 84 -9.76 -4.78 -2.98
CA TRP A 84 -10.23 -3.52 -2.43
C TRP A 84 -11.11 -2.76 -3.41
N PHE A 85 -10.83 -2.85 -4.69
CA PHE A 85 -11.64 -2.24 -5.73
C PHE A 85 -11.33 -2.91 -7.05
N ARG A 86 -12.27 -2.80 -7.99
CA ARG A 86 -12.09 -3.26 -9.36
C ARG A 86 -11.91 -2.07 -10.28
N PHE A 87 -10.96 -2.15 -11.21
CA PHE A 87 -10.91 -1.21 -12.34
C PHE A 87 -11.61 -1.85 -13.54
N ALA A 88 -12.70 -1.24 -14.01
CA ALA A 88 -13.46 -1.69 -15.17
C ALA A 88 -14.04 -0.47 -15.89
N ASP A 89 -14.07 -0.51 -17.23
CA ASP A 89 -14.64 0.54 -18.08
C ASP A 89 -14.14 1.96 -17.75
N GLY A 90 -12.84 2.08 -17.43
CA GLY A 90 -12.20 3.35 -17.08
C GLY A 90 -12.53 3.89 -15.68
N ARG A 91 -13.18 3.09 -14.82
CA ARG A 91 -13.66 3.51 -13.49
C ARG A 91 -13.22 2.53 -12.41
N TYR A 92 -13.07 3.05 -11.19
CA TYR A 92 -12.88 2.23 -10.00
C TYR A 92 -14.22 1.96 -9.31
N ASP A 93 -14.57 0.70 -9.18
CA ASP A 93 -15.76 0.21 -8.49
C ASP A 93 -15.39 -0.39 -7.12
N GLY A 94 -16.26 -0.20 -6.13
CA GLY A 94 -16.06 -0.68 -4.75
C GLY A 94 -15.22 0.21 -3.84
N LEU A 95 -14.76 1.38 -4.29
CA LEU A 95 -13.98 2.32 -3.48
C LEU A 95 -14.73 2.77 -2.22
N GLU A 96 -16.02 3.09 -2.33
CA GLU A 96 -16.83 3.56 -1.19
C GLU A 96 -16.91 2.50 -0.08
N VAL A 97 -17.23 1.24 -0.45
CA VAL A 97 -17.29 0.11 0.48
C VAL A 97 -15.94 -0.12 1.14
N SER A 98 -14.86 -0.06 0.38
CA SER A 98 -13.51 -0.26 0.93
C SER A 98 -13.06 0.88 1.83
N MET A 99 -13.39 2.12 1.51
CA MET A 99 -13.09 3.26 2.37
C MET A 99 -13.92 3.25 3.66
N ALA A 100 -15.18 2.81 3.61
CA ALA A 100 -15.97 2.56 4.81
C ALA A 100 -15.35 1.45 5.68
N HIS A 101 -14.93 0.34 5.05
CA HIS A 101 -14.25 -0.74 5.76
C HIS A 101 -12.94 -0.28 6.43
N ILE A 102 -12.11 0.49 5.72
CA ILE A 102 -10.87 1.02 6.31
C ILE A 102 -11.16 2.04 7.41
N ALA A 103 -12.22 2.86 7.29
CA ALA A 103 -12.63 3.73 8.39
C ALA A 103 -12.92 2.92 9.68
N ASP A 104 -13.59 1.76 9.56
CA ASP A 104 -13.84 0.87 10.70
C ASP A 104 -12.55 0.28 11.27
N VAL A 105 -11.61 -0.14 10.41
CA VAL A 105 -10.27 -0.60 10.81
C VAL A 105 -9.53 0.51 11.55
N CYS A 106 -9.50 1.73 11.04
CA CYS A 106 -8.80 2.85 11.66
C CYS A 106 -9.41 3.23 13.02
N ARG A 107 -10.73 3.19 13.18
CA ARG A 107 -11.36 3.43 14.50
C ARG A 107 -10.99 2.36 15.52
N ARG A 108 -10.96 1.09 15.13
CA ARG A 108 -10.67 -0.04 16.03
C ARG A 108 -9.19 -0.14 16.37
N GLU A 109 -8.34 -0.10 15.35
CA GLU A 109 -6.92 -0.42 15.49
C GLU A 109 -6.08 0.80 15.84
N ARG A 110 -6.58 2.00 15.47
CA ARG A 110 -5.90 3.29 15.57
C ARG A 110 -4.46 3.25 15.05
N PRO A 111 -4.24 2.84 13.78
CA PRO A 111 -2.89 2.72 13.24
C PRO A 111 -2.23 4.09 13.13
N ASP A 112 -0.93 4.14 13.45
CA ASP A 112 -0.05 5.29 13.28
C ASP A 112 0.24 5.61 11.81
N GLY A 113 0.18 4.60 10.96
CA GLY A 113 0.42 4.74 9.52
C GLY A 113 -0.35 3.72 8.73
N ILE A 114 -0.46 3.95 7.43
CA ILE A 114 -1.09 3.02 6.50
C ILE A 114 -0.16 2.68 5.36
N ALA A 115 -0.06 1.40 5.05
CA ALA A 115 0.72 0.88 3.95
C ALA A 115 -0.20 0.08 3.02
N GLY A 116 0.15 -0.01 1.75
CA GLY A 116 -0.54 -0.93 0.86
C GLY A 116 0.33 -1.38 -0.28
N TYR A 117 -0.01 -2.53 -0.87
CA TYR A 117 0.64 -3.08 -2.05
C TYR A 117 -0.34 -3.12 -3.22
N SER A 118 0.03 -2.57 -4.38
CA SER A 118 -0.76 -2.61 -5.61
C SER A 118 -2.18 -2.04 -5.40
N ASN A 119 -3.22 -2.84 -5.56
CA ASN A 119 -4.60 -2.49 -5.25
C ASN A 119 -4.78 -1.94 -3.82
N GLY A 120 -4.10 -2.51 -2.83
CA GLY A 120 -4.11 -2.01 -1.46
C GLY A 120 -3.41 -0.65 -1.30
N ALA A 121 -2.37 -0.37 -2.08
CA ALA A 121 -1.71 0.94 -2.06
C ALA A 121 -2.65 2.07 -2.53
N GLY A 122 -3.52 1.78 -3.50
CA GLY A 122 -4.55 2.72 -3.93
C GLY A 122 -5.45 3.16 -2.76
N ILE A 123 -5.95 2.21 -1.96
CA ILE A 123 -6.75 2.53 -0.78
C ILE A 123 -5.94 3.24 0.30
N ALA A 124 -4.69 2.84 0.53
CA ALA A 124 -3.82 3.50 1.51
C ALA A 124 -3.65 5.00 1.19
N LEU A 125 -3.49 5.34 -0.09
CA LEU A 125 -3.40 6.71 -0.57
C LEU A 125 -4.72 7.49 -0.41
N LEU A 126 -5.87 6.85 -0.69
CA LEU A 126 -7.18 7.47 -0.46
C LEU A 126 -7.46 7.70 1.04
N ALA A 127 -6.99 6.80 1.92
CA ALA A 127 -7.07 6.96 3.37
C ALA A 127 -6.20 8.12 3.89
N ALA A 128 -5.00 8.29 3.34
CA ALA A 128 -4.16 9.44 3.63
C ALA A 128 -4.85 10.75 3.22
N ALA A 129 -5.42 10.79 2.02
CA ALA A 129 -6.19 11.95 1.55
C ALA A 129 -7.44 12.22 2.37
N ALA A 130 -8.19 11.18 2.75
CA ALA A 130 -9.32 11.29 3.66
C ALA A 130 -8.93 11.88 5.01
N CYS A 131 -7.78 11.48 5.57
CA CYS A 131 -7.25 12.02 6.81
C CYS A 131 -6.99 13.53 6.70
N GLU A 132 -6.26 13.95 5.66
CA GLU A 132 -5.96 15.37 5.43
C GLU A 132 -7.18 16.21 5.04
N GLY A 133 -8.17 15.58 4.39
CA GLY A 133 -9.49 16.15 4.11
C GLY A 133 -10.36 16.30 5.36
N GLY A 134 -9.88 15.90 6.54
CA GLY A 134 -10.54 16.09 7.82
C GLY A 134 -11.57 15.01 8.19
N ARG A 135 -11.51 13.83 7.56
CA ARG A 135 -12.39 12.72 7.95
C ARG A 135 -11.90 12.13 9.28
N GLU A 136 -12.75 12.21 10.30
CA GLU A 136 -12.42 11.84 11.69
C GLU A 136 -11.93 10.40 11.82
N ALA A 137 -12.52 9.46 11.07
CA ALA A 137 -12.17 8.04 11.16
C ALA A 137 -10.71 7.72 10.81
N PHE A 138 -10.01 8.61 10.09
CA PHE A 138 -8.65 8.38 9.60
C PHE A 138 -7.59 9.17 10.39
N GLN A 139 -7.97 9.94 11.41
CA GLN A 139 -7.08 10.91 12.10
C GLN A 139 -5.92 10.28 12.88
N SER A 140 -5.89 8.97 13.07
CA SER A 140 -4.72 8.30 13.66
C SER A 140 -3.56 8.16 12.67
N ILE A 141 -3.81 8.24 11.36
CA ILE A 141 -2.80 8.03 10.33
C ILE A 141 -1.90 9.25 10.23
N ARG A 142 -0.59 9.04 10.42
CA ARG A 142 0.45 10.08 10.40
C ARG A 142 1.37 9.99 9.19
N PHE A 143 1.36 8.86 8.47
CA PHE A 143 2.17 8.65 7.27
C PHE A 143 1.56 7.56 6.38
N VAL A 144 1.95 7.57 5.10
CA VAL A 144 1.52 6.58 4.10
C VAL A 144 2.70 5.95 3.36
N MET A 145 2.61 4.64 3.12
CA MET A 145 3.58 3.90 2.30
C MET A 145 2.88 3.19 1.15
N SER A 146 3.24 3.52 -0.09
CA SER A 146 2.66 2.95 -1.30
C SER A 146 3.66 2.02 -1.97
N PHE A 147 3.42 0.72 -1.91
CA PHE A 147 4.24 -0.29 -2.57
C PHE A 147 3.61 -0.63 -3.92
N ALA A 148 4.30 -0.33 -5.03
CA ALA A 148 3.83 -0.63 -6.38
C ALA A 148 2.38 -0.18 -6.64
N GLY A 149 1.98 0.97 -6.08
CA GLY A 149 0.60 1.43 -6.14
C GLY A 149 0.20 2.04 -7.48
N PRO A 150 -1.11 2.13 -7.78
CA PRO A 150 -1.60 2.75 -9.01
C PRO A 150 -1.29 4.24 -9.09
N THR A 151 -0.56 4.65 -10.14
CA THR A 151 -0.23 6.06 -10.39
C THR A 151 -1.07 6.71 -11.50
N SER A 152 -2.15 6.04 -11.92
CA SER A 152 -2.99 6.49 -13.04
C SER A 152 -3.64 7.86 -12.78
N PRO A 153 -3.94 8.66 -13.83
CA PRO A 153 -4.67 9.93 -13.65
C PRO A 153 -6.03 9.74 -12.97
N THR A 154 -6.71 8.62 -13.22
CA THR A 154 -7.97 8.25 -12.56
C THR A 154 -7.78 8.12 -11.05
N MET A 155 -6.71 7.46 -10.59
CA MET A 155 -6.43 7.32 -9.16
C MET A 155 -6.09 8.67 -8.54
N GLN A 156 -5.25 9.47 -9.20
CA GLN A 156 -4.90 10.81 -8.73
C GLN A 156 -6.14 11.72 -8.59
N ARG A 157 -7.12 11.61 -9.49
CA ARG A 157 -8.40 12.33 -9.38
C ARG A 157 -9.14 11.95 -8.11
N HIS A 158 -9.27 10.65 -7.81
CA HIS A 158 -9.93 10.22 -6.57
C HIS A 158 -9.16 10.66 -5.32
N ILE A 159 -7.83 10.64 -5.34
CA ILE A 159 -7.03 11.18 -4.23
C ILE A 159 -7.41 12.65 -3.96
N ARG A 160 -7.50 13.49 -4.99
CA ARG A 160 -7.92 14.89 -4.86
C ARG A 160 -9.36 15.03 -4.36
N GLU A 161 -10.29 14.19 -4.84
CA GLU A 161 -11.67 14.16 -4.36
C GLU A 161 -11.76 13.88 -2.85
N TYR A 162 -10.94 12.94 -2.35
CA TYR A 162 -10.89 12.60 -0.91
C TYR A 162 -10.17 13.66 -0.08
N LEU A 163 -9.18 14.35 -0.64
CA LEU A 163 -8.48 15.47 -0.01
C LEU A 163 -9.41 16.69 0.16
N GLY A 164 -10.36 16.87 -0.76
CA GLY A 164 -11.35 17.94 -0.73
C GLY A 164 -10.79 19.31 -1.13
N PRO A 165 -11.64 20.36 -1.17
CA PRO A 165 -11.31 21.64 -1.81
C PRO A 165 -10.34 22.53 -1.01
N ARG A 166 -9.91 22.11 0.18
CA ARG A 166 -9.07 22.95 1.07
C ARG A 166 -7.58 22.77 0.81
N ARG A 167 -7.19 21.75 0.05
CA ARG A 167 -5.81 21.36 -0.19
C ARG A 167 -5.66 20.81 -1.61
N ASP A 168 -4.58 21.23 -2.27
CA ASP A 168 -4.27 20.77 -3.63
C ASP A 168 -3.34 19.55 -3.62
N GLN A 169 -2.59 19.35 -2.52
CA GLN A 169 -1.58 18.31 -2.36
C GLN A 169 -1.60 17.72 -0.93
N LEU A 170 -1.14 16.47 -0.82
CA LEU A 170 -0.89 15.77 0.43
C LEU A 170 0.37 16.31 1.10
N THR A 171 0.26 16.71 2.36
CA THR A 171 1.40 17.14 3.20
C THR A 171 1.95 16.02 4.07
N MET A 172 1.14 14.97 4.26
CA MET A 172 1.43 13.80 5.06
C MET A 172 2.72 13.14 4.55
N PRO A 173 3.68 12.80 5.45
CA PRO A 173 4.86 12.05 5.07
C PRO A 173 4.50 10.81 4.27
N ALA A 174 5.04 10.73 3.06
CA ALA A 174 4.75 9.66 2.12
C ALA A 174 6.02 9.05 1.54
N ILE A 175 6.00 7.76 1.29
CA ILE A 175 7.00 7.06 0.49
C ILE A 175 6.32 6.17 -0.56
N ILE A 176 6.77 6.26 -1.80
CA ILE A 176 6.40 5.33 -2.87
C ILE A 176 7.60 4.41 -3.14
N PHE A 177 7.36 3.10 -3.07
CA PHE A 177 8.37 2.06 -3.20
C PHE A 177 8.02 1.11 -4.34
N GLY A 178 9.01 0.74 -5.17
CA GLY A 178 8.80 -0.25 -6.22
C GLY A 178 9.92 -0.30 -7.24
N SER A 179 9.60 -0.73 -8.47
CA SER A 179 10.53 -0.79 -9.61
C SER A 179 10.12 0.19 -10.71
N ARG A 180 11.10 0.81 -11.39
CA ARG A 180 10.85 1.62 -12.59
C ARG A 180 10.30 0.81 -13.77
N HIS A 181 10.45 -0.51 -13.72
CA HIS A 181 9.91 -1.41 -14.74
C HIS A 181 8.48 -1.90 -14.44
N ASP A 182 7.93 -1.52 -13.29
CA ASP A 182 6.55 -1.84 -12.92
C ASP A 182 5.57 -0.93 -13.69
N PRO A 183 4.65 -1.49 -14.49
CA PRO A 183 3.69 -0.70 -15.26
C PRO A 183 2.76 0.14 -14.36
N MET A 184 2.51 -0.27 -13.11
CA MET A 184 1.68 0.49 -12.18
C MET A 184 2.35 1.78 -11.71
N LEU A 185 3.69 1.85 -11.82
CA LEU A 185 4.51 3.01 -11.46
C LEU A 185 4.96 3.82 -12.67
N ALA A 186 4.41 3.59 -13.85
CA ALA A 186 4.78 4.30 -15.08
C ALA A 186 4.66 5.84 -14.97
N LEU A 187 3.80 6.34 -14.08
CA LEU A 187 3.60 7.77 -13.83
C LEU A 187 3.97 8.18 -12.40
N VAL A 188 4.88 7.46 -11.74
CA VAL A 188 5.23 7.72 -10.34
C VAL A 188 5.81 9.11 -10.12
N ASP A 189 6.71 9.56 -10.99
CA ASP A 189 7.35 10.87 -10.88
C ASP A 189 6.30 12.00 -11.06
N GLN A 190 5.38 11.84 -12.03
CA GLN A 190 4.28 12.77 -12.24
C GLN A 190 3.34 12.80 -11.03
N MET A 191 2.90 11.63 -10.54
CA MET A 191 2.04 11.53 -9.38
C MET A 191 2.67 12.17 -8.14
N ALA A 192 3.97 11.94 -7.91
CA ALA A 192 4.68 12.52 -6.77
C ALA A 192 4.64 14.05 -6.80
N ALA A 193 4.87 14.66 -7.97
CA ALA A 193 4.80 16.11 -8.16
C ALA A 193 3.38 16.66 -8.06
N ASP A 194 2.40 15.91 -8.56
CA ASP A 194 1.02 16.37 -8.73
C ASP A 194 0.12 16.20 -7.51
N VAL A 195 0.47 15.25 -6.64
CA VAL A 195 -0.39 14.81 -5.53
C VAL A 195 0.23 15.11 -4.17
N PHE A 196 1.55 15.27 -4.07
CA PHE A 196 2.23 15.44 -2.80
C PHE A 196 3.03 16.74 -2.75
N GLU A 197 3.03 17.40 -1.60
CA GLU A 197 3.96 18.50 -1.33
C GLU A 197 5.38 17.96 -1.23
N ARG A 198 5.54 16.80 -0.56
CA ARG A 198 6.79 16.05 -0.43
C ARG A 198 6.51 14.55 -0.41
N CYS A 199 7.17 13.80 -1.28
CA CYS A 199 7.11 12.34 -1.32
C CYS A 199 8.51 11.77 -1.48
N GLU A 200 8.89 10.82 -0.62
CA GLU A 200 10.11 10.03 -0.81
C GLU A 200 9.88 9.01 -1.92
N LEU A 201 10.75 8.96 -2.92
CA LEU A 201 10.69 7.97 -3.99
C LEU A 201 11.79 6.92 -3.81
N ALA A 202 11.41 5.72 -3.41
CA ALA A 202 12.27 4.55 -3.30
C ALA A 202 12.00 3.58 -4.48
N VAL A 203 12.16 4.09 -5.70
CA VAL A 203 11.90 3.35 -6.94
C VAL A 203 13.24 2.96 -7.56
N THR A 204 13.52 1.66 -7.62
CA THR A 204 14.78 1.11 -8.14
C THR A 204 14.68 0.75 -9.62
N ASP A 205 15.81 0.69 -10.32
CA ASP A 205 15.89 0.22 -11.72
C ASP A 205 16.14 -1.30 -11.79
N GLU A 206 15.38 -2.05 -11.01
CA GLU A 206 15.55 -3.49 -10.82
C GLU A 206 14.46 -4.27 -11.56
N LYS A 207 14.85 -5.29 -12.33
CA LYS A 207 13.89 -6.24 -12.92
C LYS A 207 13.44 -7.27 -11.88
N ARG A 208 12.14 -7.55 -11.84
CA ARG A 208 11.53 -8.45 -10.85
C ARG A 208 10.51 -9.40 -11.50
N PRO A 209 10.16 -10.51 -10.84
CA PRO A 209 9.04 -11.36 -11.22
C PRO A 209 7.71 -10.60 -11.37
N CYS A 210 6.71 -11.28 -11.93
CA CYS A 210 5.35 -10.80 -12.09
C CYS A 210 5.28 -9.47 -12.85
N SER A 211 5.94 -9.39 -14.02
CA SER A 211 6.04 -8.15 -14.81
C SER A 211 6.59 -6.96 -14.01
N ASN A 212 7.60 -7.25 -13.18
CA ASN A 212 8.25 -6.31 -12.28
C ASN A 212 7.36 -5.75 -11.15
N HIS A 213 6.15 -6.30 -11.00
CA HIS A 213 5.18 -5.85 -10.00
C HIS A 213 5.37 -6.51 -8.63
N ALA A 214 6.32 -7.43 -8.50
CA ALA A 214 6.68 -8.09 -7.24
C ALA A 214 7.47 -7.18 -6.27
N LEU A 215 7.36 -7.46 -4.96
CA LEU A 215 8.24 -6.87 -3.95
C LEU A 215 9.55 -7.69 -3.80
N PRO A 216 10.69 -7.07 -3.44
CA PRO A 216 11.95 -7.80 -3.26
C PRO A 216 11.92 -8.81 -2.11
N ASP A 217 12.62 -9.94 -2.27
CA ASP A 217 12.74 -10.96 -1.22
C ASP A 217 13.91 -10.71 -0.24
N ALA A 218 14.82 -9.78 -0.55
CA ALA A 218 15.96 -9.49 0.30
C ALA A 218 15.62 -8.35 1.30
N PRO A 219 15.75 -8.56 2.63
CA PRO A 219 15.51 -7.51 3.62
C PRO A 219 16.32 -6.22 3.38
N ALA A 220 17.54 -6.33 2.85
CA ALA A 220 18.39 -5.19 2.54
C ALA A 220 17.78 -4.22 1.50
N CYS A 221 16.89 -4.70 0.63
CA CYS A 221 16.17 -3.85 -0.34
C CYS A 221 15.21 -2.86 0.33
N TYR A 222 14.88 -3.05 1.61
CA TYR A 222 13.95 -2.22 2.37
C TYR A 222 14.65 -1.17 3.24
N ALA A 223 15.95 -0.91 3.02
CA ALA A 223 16.71 0.09 3.80
C ALA A 223 16.06 1.49 3.79
N SER A 224 15.44 1.90 2.67
CA SER A 224 14.69 3.16 2.57
C SER A 224 13.44 3.16 3.46
N ILE A 225 12.71 2.04 3.53
CA ILE A 225 11.54 1.89 4.40
C ILE A 225 11.95 1.92 5.87
N VAL A 226 13.02 1.21 6.24
CA VAL A 226 13.59 1.22 7.60
C VAL A 226 13.95 2.65 8.01
N LYS A 227 14.67 3.38 7.14
CA LYS A 227 15.01 4.79 7.37
C LYS A 227 13.74 5.66 7.50
N PHE A 228 12.77 5.46 6.62
CA PHE A 228 11.50 6.19 6.64
C PHE A 228 10.78 6.02 7.98
N LEU A 229 10.59 4.78 8.44
CA LEU A 229 9.91 4.49 9.70
C LEU A 229 10.71 4.94 10.93
N GLY A 230 12.03 4.78 10.93
CA GLY A 230 12.89 5.22 12.05
C GLY A 230 12.76 6.71 12.35
N ALA A 231 12.68 7.55 11.32
CA ALA A 231 12.46 8.99 11.48
C ALA A 231 11.05 9.36 12.00
N ARG A 232 10.12 8.40 12.10
CA ARG A 232 8.73 8.62 12.55
C ARG A 232 8.48 8.13 13.97
N GLN A 233 9.39 7.30 14.52
CA GLN A 233 9.39 6.93 15.93
C GLN A 233 9.76 8.10 16.86
N THR A 234 10.64 9.00 16.41
CA THR A 234 11.12 10.15 17.20
C THR A 234 10.03 11.18 17.51
N HIS A 235 8.90 11.15 16.81
CA HIS A 235 7.80 12.10 16.97
C HIS A 235 6.67 11.61 17.89
N VAL A 236 6.79 10.42 18.49
CA VAL A 236 5.77 9.85 19.40
C VAL A 236 6.01 10.25 20.87
N ALA A 237 7.15 10.87 21.17
CA ALA A 237 7.63 11.10 22.54
C ALA A 237 7.23 12.44 23.19
N CYS A 238 6.16 13.11 22.75
CA CYS A 238 5.67 14.37 23.36
C CYS A 238 4.24 14.24 23.89
#